data_AF-A0A350CG32-F1
#
_entry.id   AF-A0A350CG32-F1
#
_cell.length_a   1.000
_cell.length_b   1.000
_cell.length_c   1.000
_cell.angle_alpha   90.00
_cell.angle_beta   90.00
_cell.angle_gamma   90.00
#
_symmetry.space_group_name_H-M   'P 1'
#
loop_
_entity.id
_entity.type
_entity.pdbx_description
1 polymer ?
#
loop_
_entity_poly.entity_id
_entity_poly.type
_entity_poly.pdbx_seq_one_letter_code
_entity_poly.pdbx_strand_id
1 'polypeptide(L)'
;MKTPGRGSTGGLRGRKRHLYEGGIRVPGLVRWPGRVTAGTVSAEPVIGSDFFATLLAAAGVRVPKDRVLDGVNVLPVLTGTATAVERQRPLYWRLLMAPQMKSALRDGDWKLLADERLEVFELYNLREDERETTDLR
;
A
#
# COMPACT_ATOMS: atom_id res chain seq x y z
N MET A 1 -17.71 14.33 18.61
CA MET A 1 -18.57 15.10 17.69
C MET A 1 -18.00 14.97 16.28
N LYS A 2 -18.65 14.23 15.36
CA LYS A 2 -18.19 14.09 13.97
C LYS A 2 -18.55 15.37 13.21
N THR A 3 -17.56 16.16 12.80
CA THR A 3 -17.80 17.36 11.98
C THR A 3 -18.36 16.92 10.61
N PRO A 4 -19.54 17.40 10.19
CA PRO A 4 -20.10 17.05 8.88
C PRO A 4 -19.11 17.45 7.75
N GLY A 5 -18.91 16.57 6.77
CA GLY A 5 -18.10 16.84 5.58
C GLY A 5 -16.65 16.33 5.59
N ARG A 6 -16.16 15.76 6.70
CA ARG A 6 -14.86 15.07 6.72
C ARG A 6 -15.07 13.56 6.51
N GLY A 7 -14.55 13.01 5.41
CA GLY A 7 -14.56 11.57 5.14
C GLY A 7 -13.91 10.76 6.27
N SER A 8 -14.29 9.48 6.39
CA SER A 8 -13.77 8.55 7.40
C SER A 8 -12.56 7.78 6.87
N THR A 9 -11.54 7.60 7.71
CA THR A 9 -10.38 6.74 7.47
C THR A 9 -10.51 5.38 8.18
N GLY A 10 -11.67 5.07 8.77
CA GLY A 10 -11.85 3.86 9.57
C GLY A 10 -11.10 3.85 10.90
N GLY A 11 -10.60 5.01 11.36
CA GLY A 11 -9.80 5.12 12.58
C GLY A 11 -8.28 5.14 12.34
N LEU A 12 -7.84 5.00 11.08
CA LEU A 12 -6.43 5.11 10.69
C LEU A 12 -5.94 6.56 10.78
N ARG A 13 -4.67 6.75 11.14
CA ARG A 13 -4.06 8.07 11.36
C ARG A 13 -3.92 8.85 10.06
N GLY A 14 -4.07 10.18 10.15
CA GLY A 14 -4.00 11.06 8.99
C GLY A 14 -5.27 11.05 8.13
N ARG A 15 -5.15 11.60 6.93
CA ARG A 15 -6.22 11.75 5.91
C ARG A 15 -5.57 12.13 4.58
N LYS A 16 -6.36 12.40 3.53
CA LYS A 16 -5.87 12.96 2.25
C LYS A 16 -4.73 13.97 2.45
N ARG A 17 -3.63 13.79 1.70
CA ARG A 17 -2.33 14.49 1.80
C ARG A 17 -1.39 14.04 2.93
N HIS A 18 -1.78 13.14 3.82
CA HIS A 18 -0.85 12.53 4.76
C HIS A 18 -0.30 11.22 4.18
N LEU A 19 0.87 10.80 4.66
CA LEU A 19 1.45 9.49 4.34
C LEU A 19 1.23 8.43 5.43
N TYR A 20 0.57 8.80 6.53
CA TYR A 20 -0.03 7.86 7.49
C TYR A 20 -1.11 6.99 6.81
N GLU A 21 -1.47 5.86 7.40
CA GLU A 21 -2.37 4.84 6.81
C GLU A 21 -3.71 5.43 6.37
N GLY A 22 -4.28 6.39 7.10
CA GLY A 22 -5.53 7.07 6.71
C GLY A 22 -5.41 8.00 5.51
N GLY A 23 -4.20 8.28 5.04
CA GLY A 23 -3.93 9.05 3.82
C GLY A 23 -3.63 8.21 2.58
N ILE A 24 -3.11 6.99 2.76
CA ILE A 24 -2.63 6.13 1.66
C ILE A 24 -3.38 4.78 1.55
N ARG A 25 -3.92 4.23 2.64
CA ARG A 25 -4.72 3.00 2.61
C ARG A 25 -6.13 3.34 2.14
N VAL A 26 -6.57 2.65 1.10
CA VAL A 26 -7.88 2.84 0.48
C VAL A 26 -8.60 1.50 0.32
N PRO A 27 -9.94 1.49 0.22
CA PRO A 27 -10.67 0.26 -0.09
C PRO A 27 -10.24 -0.31 -1.45
N GLY A 28 -10.07 -1.63 -1.53
CA GLY A 28 -9.76 -2.36 -2.75
C GLY A 28 -10.66 -3.58 -2.91
N LEU A 29 -11.18 -3.82 -4.12
CA LEU A 29 -11.98 -5.00 -4.46
C LEU A 29 -11.61 -5.48 -5.86
N VAL A 30 -11.43 -6.79 -6.00
CA VAL A 30 -11.19 -7.46 -7.29
C VAL A 30 -12.28 -8.52 -7.47
N ARG A 31 -12.84 -8.59 -8.68
CA ARG A 31 -13.81 -9.63 -9.06
C ARG A 31 -13.40 -10.24 -10.39
N TRP A 32 -13.11 -11.53 -10.37
CA TRP A 32 -12.85 -12.31 -11.58
C TRP A 32 -13.50 -13.70 -11.46
N PRO A 33 -14.70 -13.89 -12.05
CA PRO A 33 -15.40 -15.17 -11.99
C PRO A 33 -14.55 -16.31 -12.52
N GLY A 34 -14.52 -17.43 -11.79
CA GLY A 34 -13.73 -18.62 -12.13
C GLY A 34 -12.21 -18.50 -11.89
N ARG A 35 -11.72 -17.35 -11.39
CA ARG A 35 -10.29 -17.14 -11.08
C ARG A 35 -10.04 -16.65 -9.66
N VAL A 36 -10.83 -15.70 -9.19
CA VAL A 36 -10.78 -15.18 -7.83
C VAL A 36 -11.94 -15.79 -7.06
N THR A 37 -11.65 -16.47 -5.96
CA THR A 37 -12.68 -17.06 -5.08
C THR A 37 -13.57 -15.96 -4.50
N ALA A 38 -14.88 -16.12 -4.61
CA ALA A 38 -15.82 -15.11 -4.11
C ALA A 38 -15.80 -15.03 -2.59
N GLY A 39 -15.96 -13.82 -2.04
CA GLY A 39 -16.06 -13.60 -0.59
C GLY A 39 -14.76 -13.74 0.20
N THR A 40 -13.62 -13.92 -0.47
CA THR A 40 -12.32 -13.98 0.21
C THR A 40 -11.80 -12.60 0.57
N VAL A 41 -11.03 -12.52 1.65
CA VAL A 41 -10.31 -11.33 2.09
C VAL A 41 -8.81 -11.63 2.04
N SER A 42 -8.01 -10.71 1.51
CA SER A 42 -6.56 -10.76 1.57
C SER A 42 -6.04 -9.58 2.39
N ALA A 43 -5.11 -9.87 3.31
CA ALA A 43 -4.38 -8.86 4.08
C ALA A 43 -3.04 -8.49 3.42
N GLU A 44 -2.71 -9.11 2.30
CA GLU A 44 -1.45 -8.90 1.60
C GLU A 44 -1.35 -7.46 1.07
N PRO A 45 -0.25 -6.73 1.36
CA PRO A 45 -0.07 -5.36 0.91
C PRO A 45 0.06 -5.26 -0.60
N VAL A 46 -0.75 -4.39 -1.20
CA VAL A 46 -0.71 -4.06 -2.64
C VAL A 46 -0.71 -2.55 -2.84
N ILE A 47 -0.09 -2.08 -3.93
CA ILE A 47 -0.01 -0.67 -4.30
C ILE A 47 -0.50 -0.47 -5.74
N GLY A 48 -0.92 0.75 -6.07
CA GLY A 48 -1.47 1.06 -7.40
C GLY A 48 -0.55 0.72 -8.58
N SER A 49 0.77 0.80 -8.41
CA SER A 49 1.73 0.44 -9.47
C SER A 49 1.71 -1.06 -9.83
N ASP A 50 1.26 -1.93 -8.92
CA ASP A 50 1.16 -3.38 -9.16
C ASP A 50 0.15 -3.73 -10.26
N PHE A 51 -0.86 -2.88 -10.47
CA PHE A 51 -1.90 -3.16 -11.45
C PHE A 51 -1.35 -3.28 -12.86
N PHE A 52 -0.30 -2.54 -13.22
CA PHE A 52 0.27 -2.64 -14.56
C PHE A 52 0.80 -4.05 -14.86
N ALA A 53 1.70 -4.58 -14.03
CA ALA A 53 2.26 -5.92 -14.21
C ALA A 53 1.19 -7.01 -14.06
N THR A 54 0.25 -6.84 -13.13
CA THR A 54 -0.85 -7.78 -12.87
C THR A 54 -1.81 -7.88 -14.05
N LEU A 55 -2.17 -6.75 -14.67
CA LEU A 55 -3.06 -6.72 -15.84
C LEU A 55 -2.40 -7.31 -17.09
N LEU A 56 -1.09 -7.08 -17.29
CA LEU A 56 -0.36 -7.73 -18.37
C LEU A 56 -0.35 -9.26 -18.20
N ALA A 57 -0.06 -9.75 -16.98
CA ALA A 57 -0.10 -11.17 -16.68
C ALA A 57 -1.50 -11.77 -16.89
N ALA A 58 -2.54 -11.06 -16.44
CA ALA A 58 -3.93 -11.45 -16.64
C ALA A 58 -4.32 -11.55 -18.13
N ALA A 59 -3.77 -10.67 -18.97
CA ALA A 59 -3.98 -10.66 -20.41
C ALA A 59 -3.06 -11.61 -21.20
N GLY A 60 -2.13 -12.32 -20.55
CA GLY A 60 -1.13 -13.15 -21.23
C GLY A 60 -0.08 -12.35 -22.02
N VAL A 61 0.09 -11.07 -21.70
CA VAL A 61 1.04 -10.17 -22.36
C VAL A 61 2.37 -10.17 -21.61
N ARG A 62 3.49 -10.20 -22.37
CA ARG A 62 4.83 -10.14 -21.79
C ARG A 62 5.10 -8.77 -21.16
N VAL A 63 5.69 -8.77 -19.98
CA VAL A 63 6.14 -7.55 -19.30
C VAL A 63 7.27 -6.89 -20.10
N PRO A 64 7.20 -5.57 -20.38
CA PRO A 64 8.28 -4.85 -21.05
C PRO A 64 9.60 -4.93 -20.28
N LYS A 65 10.71 -5.09 -20.98
CA LYS A 65 12.07 -5.14 -20.40
C LYS A 65 12.88 -3.87 -20.66
N ASP A 66 12.30 -2.90 -21.35
CA ASP A 66 12.93 -1.66 -21.80
C ASP A 66 12.79 -0.51 -20.79
N ARG A 67 12.18 -0.76 -19.63
CA ARG A 67 11.95 0.20 -18.56
C ARG A 67 11.87 -0.50 -17.21
N VAL A 68 12.17 0.25 -16.16
CA VAL A 68 11.99 -0.21 -14.79
C VAL A 68 10.52 -0.12 -14.42
N LEU A 69 9.99 -1.16 -13.78
CA LEU A 69 8.67 -1.18 -13.18
C LEU A 69 8.82 -1.27 -11.66
N ASP A 70 8.08 -0.43 -10.94
CA ASP A 70 8.08 -0.45 -9.46
C ASP A 70 7.05 -1.45 -8.90
N GLY A 71 6.00 -1.72 -9.67
CA GLY A 71 4.97 -2.70 -9.31
C GLY A 71 5.31 -4.11 -9.75
N VAL A 72 4.69 -5.09 -9.09
CA VAL A 72 4.87 -6.52 -9.37
C VAL A 72 3.55 -7.20 -9.71
N ASN A 73 3.62 -8.43 -10.24
CA ASN A 73 2.44 -9.22 -10.52
C ASN A 73 1.85 -9.80 -9.22
N VAL A 74 0.70 -9.29 -8.79
CA VAL A 74 -0.02 -9.76 -7.59
C VAL A 74 -1.10 -10.79 -7.92
N LEU A 75 -1.26 -11.18 -9.20
CA LEU A 75 -2.26 -12.15 -9.63
C LEU A 75 -2.21 -13.46 -8.83
N PRO A 76 -1.04 -14.04 -8.50
CA PRO A 76 -0.98 -15.28 -7.73
C PRO A 76 -1.66 -15.20 -6.36
N VAL A 77 -1.59 -14.04 -5.70
CA VAL A 77 -2.27 -13.79 -4.42
C VAL A 77 -3.77 -13.58 -4.65
N LEU A 78 -4.15 -12.83 -5.69
CA LEU A 78 -5.56 -12.62 -6.04
C LEU A 78 -6.28 -13.93 -6.36
N THR A 79 -5.61 -14.88 -6.99
CA THR A 79 -6.17 -16.20 -7.37
C THR A 79 -5.92 -17.29 -6.32
N GLY A 80 -5.34 -16.96 -5.16
CA GLY A 80 -5.11 -17.92 -4.07
C GLY A 80 -4.04 -18.98 -4.35
N THR A 81 -3.19 -18.78 -5.35
CA THR A 81 -2.07 -19.68 -5.68
C THR A 81 -0.77 -19.33 -4.92
N ALA A 82 -0.76 -18.18 -4.24
CA ALA A 82 0.28 -17.76 -3.31
C ALA A 82 -0.36 -17.00 -2.14
N THR A 83 0.31 -16.99 -0.97
CA THR A 83 -0.15 -16.27 0.23
C THR A 83 0.48 -14.90 0.39
N ALA A 84 1.61 -14.64 -0.26
CA ALA A 84 2.36 -13.39 -0.21
C ALA A 84 2.84 -12.99 -1.60
N VAL A 85 3.03 -11.68 -1.82
CA VAL A 85 3.62 -11.16 -3.05
C VAL A 85 5.14 -11.15 -2.91
N GLU A 86 5.84 -11.77 -3.85
CA GLU A 86 7.29 -11.62 -3.94
C GLU A 86 7.64 -10.21 -4.45
N ARG A 87 8.26 -9.40 -3.59
CA ARG A 87 8.69 -8.03 -3.89
C ARG A 87 10.18 -7.89 -3.66
N GLN A 88 10.88 -7.30 -4.63
CA GLN A 88 12.29 -6.93 -4.49
C GLN A 88 12.49 -5.52 -3.91
N ARG A 89 11.41 -4.73 -3.87
CA ARG A 89 11.42 -3.35 -3.40
C ARG A 89 10.27 -3.15 -2.42
N PRO A 90 10.48 -2.36 -1.35
CA PRO A 90 9.42 -1.90 -0.49
C PRO A 90 8.35 -1.11 -1.26
N LEU A 91 7.14 -1.07 -0.71
CA LEU A 91 6.16 -0.09 -1.15
C LEU A 91 6.64 1.30 -0.72
N TYR A 92 6.49 2.31 -1.57
CA TYR A 92 6.93 3.66 -1.23
C TYR A 92 5.98 4.74 -1.73
N TRP A 93 6.00 5.86 -1.03
CA TRP A 93 5.23 7.05 -1.35
C TRP A 93 6.10 8.28 -1.15
N ARG A 94 5.98 9.25 -2.06
CA ARG A 94 6.54 10.58 -1.87
C ARG A 94 5.51 11.62 -2.25
N LEU A 95 5.24 12.55 -1.34
CA LEU A 95 4.29 13.62 -1.55
C LEU A 95 4.82 14.93 -0.95
N LEU A 96 5.40 15.79 -1.80
CA LEU A 96 6.00 17.05 -1.36
C LEU A 96 5.00 18.03 -0.73
N MET A 97 3.70 17.90 -1.06
CA MET A 97 2.63 18.71 -0.45
C MET A 97 2.09 18.13 0.86
N ALA A 98 2.61 16.99 1.33
CA ALA A 98 2.23 16.46 2.65
C ALA A 98 2.68 17.42 3.75
N PRO A 99 2.00 17.52 4.89
CA PRO A 99 2.31 18.57 5.86
C PRO A 99 3.64 18.35 6.59
N GLN A 100 3.86 17.14 7.12
CA GLN A 100 5.04 16.80 7.93
C GLN A 100 5.88 15.75 7.20
N MET A 101 5.42 14.49 7.22
CA MET A 101 6.10 13.38 6.55
C MET A 101 5.85 13.42 5.05
N LYS A 102 6.93 13.60 4.28
CA LYS A 102 6.91 13.73 2.81
C LYS A 102 7.27 12.44 2.09
N SER A 103 7.88 11.49 2.80
CA SER A 103 8.24 10.18 2.29
C SER A 103 7.72 9.10 3.24
N ALA A 104 7.29 7.97 2.67
CA ALA A 104 6.96 6.77 3.43
C ALA A 104 7.43 5.54 2.67
N LEU A 105 7.83 4.52 3.41
CA LEU A 105 8.28 3.22 2.91
C LEU A 105 7.62 2.14 3.77
N ARG A 106 7.13 1.07 3.15
CA ARG A 106 6.64 -0.12 3.83
C ARG A 106 7.35 -1.37 3.33
N ASP A 107 7.97 -2.08 4.25
CA ASP A 107 8.60 -3.38 4.04
C ASP A 107 8.03 -4.40 5.03
N GLY A 108 7.22 -5.33 4.52
CA GLY A 108 6.43 -6.24 5.33
C GLY A 108 5.52 -5.49 6.33
N ASP A 109 5.74 -5.78 7.62
CA ASP A 109 5.01 -5.17 8.73
C ASP A 109 5.57 -3.78 9.10
N TRP A 110 6.78 -3.44 8.65
CA TRP A 110 7.44 -2.19 9.04
C TRP A 110 7.08 -1.05 8.10
N LYS A 111 6.81 0.12 8.69
CA LYS A 111 6.61 1.37 7.97
C LYS A 111 7.51 2.45 8.52
N LEU A 112 8.33 3.03 7.64
CA LEU A 112 9.16 4.18 7.92
C LEU A 112 8.54 5.41 7.28
N LEU A 113 8.43 6.51 8.03
CA LEU A 113 8.13 7.83 7.49
C LEU A 113 9.32 8.76 7.67
N ALA A 114 9.45 9.72 6.76
CA ALA A 114 10.46 10.76 6.86
C ALA A 114 9.93 12.11 6.40
N ASP A 115 10.49 13.16 6.97
CA ASP A 115 10.28 14.53 6.49
C ASP A 115 10.97 14.76 5.14
N GLU A 116 10.94 15.99 4.63
CA GLU A 116 11.51 16.30 3.31
C GLU A 116 13.03 16.14 3.26
N ARG A 117 13.69 16.46 4.37
CA ARG A 117 15.16 16.50 4.46
C ARG A 117 15.77 15.16 4.88
N LEU A 118 14.94 14.18 5.24
CA LEU A 118 15.38 12.90 5.81
C LEU A 118 16.16 13.11 7.12
N GLU A 119 15.71 14.05 7.94
CA GLU A 119 16.29 14.39 9.25
C GLU A 119 15.40 13.88 10.38
N VAL A 120 14.08 13.88 10.17
CA VAL A 120 13.08 13.36 11.11
C VAL A 120 12.49 12.09 10.55
N PHE A 121 12.50 11.04 11.35
CA PHE A 121 11.93 9.74 11.01
C PHE A 121 10.93 9.31 12.07
N GLU A 122 9.90 8.59 11.65
CA GLU A 122 9.01 7.82 12.51
C GLU A 122 9.03 6.36 12.02
N LEU A 123 9.02 5.40 12.94
CA LEU A 123 9.01 3.96 12.63
C LEU A 123 7.84 3.27 13.32
N TYR A 124 7.07 2.51 12.54
CA TYR A 124 5.89 1.78 13.03
C TYR A 124 5.93 0.32 12.60
N ASN A 125 5.44 -0.58 13.47
CA ASN A 125 5.05 -1.93 13.09
C ASN A 125 3.54 -1.97 12.86
N LEU A 126 3.10 -2.06 11.61
CA LEU A 126 1.68 -1.98 11.22
C LEU A 126 0.87 -3.23 11.56
N ARG A 127 1.53 -4.36 11.87
CA ARG A 127 0.83 -5.56 12.35
C ARG A 127 0.37 -5.38 13.79
N GLU A 128 1.16 -4.69 14.59
CA GLU A 128 0.87 -4.44 16.01
C GLU A 128 0.15 -3.10 16.22
N ASP A 129 0.41 -2.11 15.36
CA ASP A 129 -0.10 -0.75 15.48
C ASP A 129 -0.49 -0.17 14.11
N GLU A 130 -1.62 -0.63 13.56
CA GLU A 130 -2.17 -0.11 12.30
C GLU A 130 -2.57 1.38 12.35
N ARG A 131 -2.65 1.95 13.56
CA ARG A 131 -3.04 3.35 13.78
C ARG A 131 -1.84 4.26 13.97
N GLU A 132 -0.61 3.73 13.91
CA GLU A 132 0.63 4.50 13.96
C GLU A 132 0.64 5.44 15.19
N THR A 133 0.37 4.88 16.37
CA THR A 133 0.27 5.60 17.64
C THR A 133 1.54 5.54 18.47
N THR A 134 2.37 4.52 18.28
CA THR A 134 3.62 4.29 19.01
C THR A 134 4.79 4.32 18.04
N ASP A 135 5.56 5.41 18.06
CA ASP A 135 6.82 5.50 17.34
C ASP A 135 7.89 4.64 18.03
N LEU A 136 8.60 3.82 17.26
CA LEU A 136 9.56 2.82 17.75
C LEU A 136 11.02 3.22 17.54
N ARG A 137 11.26 4.45 17.09
CA ARG A 137 12.61 5.00 16.90
C ARG A 137 13.17 5.65 18.16
#